data_AF-A0AAW2D6A8-F1
#
_entry.id   AF-A0AAW2D6A8-F1
#
_cell.length_a   1.000
_cell.length_b   1.000
_cell.length_c   1.000
_cell.angle_alpha   90.00
_cell.angle_beta   90.00
_cell.angle_gamma   90.00
#
_symmetry.space_group_name_H-M   'P 1'
#
loop_
_entity.id
_entity.type
_entity.pdbx_description
1 polymer ?
#
loop_
_entity_poly.entity_id
_entity_poly.type
_entity_poly.pdbx_seq_one_letter_code
_entity_poly.pdbx_strand_id
1 'polypeptide(L)'
;MWGAMRGLETFSQLVWGEPLRVAVGLYIWDAPLFAHTGVLLDTSRDYYPVEDILRTIRVISVNKMNVFHWHITDSHSFPLLVPFEPDLAAKGSYGPDMLYSPYNVNRIV
;
A
#
# COMPACT_ATOMS: atom_id res chain seq x y z
N MET A 1 2.22 17.08 -8.77
CA MET A 1 1.74 15.74 -9.18
C MET A 1 0.79 15.12 -8.14
N TRP A 2 1.14 15.06 -6.85
CA TRP A 2 0.33 14.41 -5.79
C TRP A 2 -1.10 14.95 -5.61
N GLY A 3 -1.30 16.27 -5.59
CA GLY A 3 -2.64 16.86 -5.44
C GLY A 3 -3.60 16.52 -6.58
N ALA A 4 -3.09 16.40 -7.82
CA ALA A 4 -3.92 16.02 -8.96
C ALA A 4 -4.47 14.60 -8.83
N MET A 5 -3.69 13.64 -8.32
CA MET A 5 -4.16 12.28 -8.05
C MET A 5 -5.26 12.25 -6.98
N ARG A 6 -5.15 13.09 -5.95
CA ARG A 6 -6.23 13.25 -4.94
C ARG A 6 -7.48 13.87 -5.54
N GLY A 7 -7.33 14.84 -6.44
CA GLY A 7 -8.42 15.43 -7.20
C GLY A 7 -9.12 14.42 -8.11
N LEU A 8 -8.38 13.54 -8.78
CA LEU A 8 -8.94 12.44 -9.59
C LEU A 8 -9.71 11.43 -8.72
N GLU A 9 -9.22 11.13 -7.53
CA GLU A 9 -9.95 10.29 -6.57
C GLU A 9 -11.23 10.96 -6.10
N THR A 10 -11.22 12.27 -5.80
CA THR A 10 -12.47 13.00 -5.51
C THR A 10 -13.40 13.01 -6.72
N PHE A 11 -12.87 13.17 -7.93
CA PHE A 11 -13.68 13.17 -9.15
C PHE A 11 -14.36 11.81 -9.40
N SER A 12 -13.68 10.69 -9.15
CA SER A 12 -14.28 9.35 -9.31
C SER A 12 -15.50 9.17 -8.40
N GLN A 13 -15.48 9.77 -7.21
CA GLN A 13 -16.57 9.77 -6.24
C GLN A 13 -17.77 10.63 -6.67
N LEU A 14 -17.60 11.50 -7.68
CA LEU A 14 -18.68 12.29 -8.27
C LEU A 14 -19.39 11.59 -9.44
N VAL A 15 -18.99 10.36 -9.79
CA VAL A 15 -19.61 9.57 -10.86
C VAL A 15 -20.52 8.50 -10.26
N TRP A 16 -21.78 8.38 -10.72
CA TRP A 16 -22.72 7.38 -10.19
C TRP A 16 -23.80 6.95 -11.20
N GLY A 17 -24.48 5.85 -10.89
CA GLY A 17 -25.71 5.40 -11.55
C GLY A 17 -25.53 4.65 -12.88
N GLU A 18 -26.63 4.07 -13.36
CA GLU A 18 -26.75 3.42 -14.67
C GLU A 18 -27.96 4.03 -15.42
N PRO A 19 -27.76 4.80 -16.52
CA PRO A 19 -26.49 5.18 -17.14
C PRO A 19 -25.65 6.08 -16.23
N LEU A 20 -24.34 6.14 -16.50
CA LEU A 20 -23.38 6.96 -15.74
C LEU A 20 -23.78 8.44 -15.76
N ARG A 21 -23.76 9.06 -14.58
CA ARG A 21 -24.01 10.47 -14.33
C ARG A 21 -22.83 11.08 -13.60
N VAL A 22 -22.60 12.37 -13.83
CA VAL A 22 -21.56 13.15 -13.15
C VAL A 22 -22.19 14.44 -12.65
N ALA A 23 -21.85 14.86 -11.43
CA ALA A 23 -22.33 16.12 -10.89
C ALA A 23 -21.70 17.30 -11.65
N VAL A 24 -22.53 18.30 -11.99
CA VAL A 24 -22.12 19.50 -12.74
C VAL A 24 -22.33 20.78 -11.93
N GLY A 25 -21.56 21.82 -12.22
CA GLY A 25 -21.65 23.10 -11.51
C GLY A 25 -21.04 23.10 -10.11
N LEU A 26 -20.17 22.13 -9.81
CA LEU A 26 -19.47 22.03 -8.53
C LEU A 26 -18.13 22.79 -8.55
N TYR A 27 -17.81 23.41 -7.42
CA TYR A 27 -16.46 23.91 -7.11
C TYR A 27 -15.99 23.24 -5.82
N ILE A 28 -14.86 22.52 -5.89
CA ILE A 28 -14.27 21.82 -4.76
C ILE A 28 -12.86 22.35 -4.56
N TRP A 29 -12.57 22.83 -3.35
CA TRP A 29 -11.24 23.16 -2.88
C TRP A 29 -10.91 22.20 -1.73
N ASP A 30 -9.77 21.52 -1.81
CA ASP A 30 -9.39 20.48 -0.85
C ASP A 30 -7.87 20.46 -0.64
N ALA A 31 -7.45 20.20 0.60
CA ALA A 31 -6.06 20.07 1.01
C ALA A 31 -5.97 19.23 2.31
N PRO A 32 -4.93 18.39 2.48
CA PRO A 32 -4.78 17.59 3.69
C PRO A 32 -4.44 18.48 4.90
N LEU A 33 -5.08 18.21 6.05
CA LEU A 33 -4.74 18.87 7.31
C LEU A 33 -3.36 18.43 7.85
N PHE A 34 -3.01 17.16 7.64
CA PHE A 34 -1.74 16.58 8.08
C PHE A 34 -0.96 16.01 6.89
N ALA A 35 0.35 16.27 6.85
CA ALA A 35 1.22 15.77 5.79
C ALA A 35 1.51 14.26 5.90
N HIS A 36 1.31 13.66 7.07
CA HIS A 36 1.58 12.25 7.33
C HIS A 36 0.29 11.54 7.72
N THR A 37 -0.21 10.68 6.84
CA THR A 37 -1.43 9.88 7.05
C THR A 37 -1.16 8.47 6.53
N GLY A 38 -1.08 7.49 7.43
CA GLY A 38 -0.62 6.17 7.05
C GLY A 38 -1.21 5.02 7.84
N VAL A 39 -0.94 3.83 7.31
CA VAL A 39 -1.31 2.54 7.89
C VAL A 39 -0.04 1.72 8.06
N LEU A 40 0.09 1.07 9.21
CA LEU A 40 1.14 0.09 9.46
C LEU A 40 0.61 -1.31 9.16
N LEU A 41 1.35 -2.08 8.36
CA LEU A 41 1.11 -3.51 8.15
C LEU A 41 2.31 -4.31 8.66
N ASP A 42 2.05 -5.17 9.63
CA ASP A 42 3.02 -6.14 10.15
C ASP A 42 2.94 -7.41 9.31
N THR A 43 4.01 -7.72 8.61
CA THR A 43 4.13 -8.94 7.79
C THR A 43 5.16 -9.92 8.35
N SER A 44 5.59 -9.72 9.60
CA SER A 44 6.49 -10.63 10.28
C SER A 44 5.76 -11.58 11.22
N ARG A 45 4.72 -11.10 11.92
CA ARG A 45 3.91 -11.97 12.80
C ARG A 45 3.07 -12.98 12.04
N ASP A 46 2.68 -12.63 10.82
CA ASP A 46 2.02 -13.48 9.84
C ASP A 46 2.49 -13.08 8.44
N TYR A 47 2.59 -14.05 7.53
CA TYR A 47 2.94 -13.77 6.14
C TYR A 47 1.72 -13.25 5.36
N TYR A 48 1.95 -12.24 4.51
CA TYR A 48 0.94 -11.70 3.58
C TYR A 48 1.44 -11.79 2.14
N PRO A 49 0.68 -12.38 1.21
CA PRO A 49 1.01 -12.34 -0.21
C PRO A 49 1.17 -10.92 -0.74
N VAL A 50 2.07 -10.71 -1.70
CA VAL A 50 2.34 -9.41 -2.32
C VAL A 50 1.07 -8.76 -2.85
N GLU A 51 0.18 -9.54 -3.44
CA GLU A 51 -1.09 -9.11 -4.00
C GLU A 51 -2.03 -8.53 -2.92
N ASP A 52 -1.99 -9.04 -1.69
CA ASP A 52 -2.76 -8.50 -0.58
C ASP A 52 -2.17 -7.19 -0.05
N ILE A 53 -0.84 -7.04 -0.06
CA ILE A 53 -0.16 -5.79 0.25
C ILE A 53 -0.54 -4.72 -0.78
N LEU A 54 -0.49 -5.05 -2.08
CA LEU A 54 -0.88 -4.14 -3.17
C LEU A 54 -2.37 -3.76 -3.10
N ARG A 55 -3.25 -4.71 -2.74
CA ARG A 55 -4.67 -4.45 -2.49
C ARG A 55 -4.84 -3.46 -1.34
N THR A 56 -4.07 -3.61 -0.27
CA THR A 56 -4.07 -2.69 0.89
C THR A 56 -3.61 -1.29 0.49
N ILE A 57 -2.51 -1.17 -0.26
CA ILE A 57 -2.02 0.12 -0.79
C ILE A 57 -3.08 0.79 -1.67
N ARG A 58 -3.80 0.03 -2.50
CA ARG A 58 -4.92 0.56 -3.30
C ARG A 58 -6.02 1.14 -2.40
N VAL A 59 -6.40 0.43 -1.34
CA VAL A 59 -7.40 0.92 -0.37
C VAL A 59 -6.94 2.19 0.36
N ILE A 60 -5.68 2.23 0.79
CA ILE A 60 -5.07 3.42 1.42
C ILE A 60 -5.09 4.61 0.45
N SER A 61 -4.81 4.38 -0.84
CA SER A 61 -4.82 5.42 -1.88
C SER A 61 -6.20 6.04 -2.10
N VAL A 62 -7.27 5.23 -2.21
CA VAL A 62 -8.64 5.75 -2.40
C VAL A 62 -9.15 6.51 -1.16
N ASN A 63 -8.62 6.17 0.02
CA ASN A 63 -8.86 6.91 1.27
C ASN A 63 -7.94 8.13 1.45
N LYS A 64 -7.24 8.55 0.40
CA LYS A 64 -6.32 9.71 0.38
C LYS A 64 -5.13 9.64 1.37
N MET A 65 -4.88 8.48 1.97
CA MET A 65 -3.70 8.26 2.82
C MET A 65 -2.44 8.14 1.95
N ASN A 66 -1.29 8.50 2.51
CA ASN A 66 -0.05 8.73 1.76
C ASN A 66 1.20 8.01 2.29
N VAL A 67 1.09 7.29 3.41
CA VAL A 67 2.20 6.50 3.95
C VAL A 67 1.76 5.07 4.19
N PHE A 68 2.49 4.12 3.60
CA PHE A 68 2.39 2.72 3.95
C PHE A 68 3.61 2.36 4.80
N HIS A 69 3.40 2.15 6.10
CA HIS A 69 4.46 1.74 7.01
C HIS A 69 4.53 0.21 6.99
N TRP A 70 5.52 -0.32 6.31
CA TRP A 70 5.72 -1.76 6.21
C TRP A 70 6.61 -2.26 7.35
N HIS A 71 6.00 -2.84 8.39
CA HIS A 71 6.71 -3.51 9.47
C HIS A 71 7.05 -4.94 9.01
N ILE A 72 8.18 -5.06 8.29
CA ILE A 72 8.50 -6.24 7.49
C ILE A 72 9.20 -7.37 8.26
N THR A 73 9.85 -7.06 9.39
CA THR A 73 10.60 -8.04 10.21
C THR A 73 10.33 -7.83 11.69
N ASP A 74 10.34 -8.91 12.45
CA ASP A 74 10.18 -8.98 13.91
C ASP A 74 10.85 -10.30 14.38
N SER A 75 10.78 -10.57 15.67
CA SER A 75 11.29 -11.79 16.30
C SER A 75 10.65 -13.09 15.78
N HIS A 76 9.44 -13.03 15.22
CA HIS A 76 8.71 -14.20 14.74
C HIS A 76 9.16 -14.64 13.35
N SER A 77 9.48 -13.70 12.46
CA SER A 77 10.01 -14.02 11.15
C SER A 77 10.81 -12.89 10.49
N PHE A 78 11.70 -13.28 9.59
CA PHE A 78 12.47 -12.41 8.71
C PHE A 78 12.15 -12.77 7.24
N PRO A 79 11.05 -12.27 6.65
CA PRO A 79 10.64 -12.62 5.30
C PRO A 79 11.38 -11.83 4.20
N LEU A 80 12.10 -10.76 4.54
CA LEU A 80 12.79 -9.94 3.55
C LEU A 80 14.07 -10.61 3.02
N LEU A 81 14.16 -10.87 1.72
CA LEU A 81 15.39 -11.39 1.12
C LEU A 81 16.40 -10.26 0.89
N VAL A 82 17.44 -10.21 1.74
CA VAL A 82 18.58 -9.31 1.60
C VAL A 82 19.67 -10.00 0.78
N PRO A 83 20.02 -9.56 -0.44
CA PRO A 83 20.93 -10.30 -1.32
C PRO A 83 22.33 -10.55 -0.76
N PHE A 84 22.83 -9.63 0.08
CA PHE A 84 24.14 -9.76 0.71
C PHE A 84 24.12 -10.69 1.95
N GLU A 85 22.93 -10.93 2.51
CA GLU A 85 22.75 -11.78 3.68
C GLU A 85 21.50 -12.66 3.50
N PRO A 86 21.57 -13.65 2.59
CA PRO A 86 20.41 -14.48 2.24
C PRO A 86 19.99 -15.42 3.38
N ASP A 87 20.91 -15.73 4.31
CA ASP A 87 20.64 -16.62 5.43
C ASP A 87 19.58 -16.06 6.40
N LEU A 88 19.43 -14.74 6.47
CA LEU A 88 18.39 -14.11 7.30
C LEU A 88 17.00 -14.57 6.86
N ALA A 89 16.70 -14.52 5.56
CA ALA A 89 15.42 -15.00 5.03
C ALA A 89 15.34 -16.52 4.99
N ALA A 90 16.44 -17.19 4.59
CA ALA A 90 16.47 -18.64 4.46
C ALA A 90 16.23 -19.36 5.81
N LYS A 91 16.65 -18.76 6.93
CA LYS A 91 16.49 -19.32 8.28
C LYS A 91 15.40 -18.63 9.09
N GLY A 92 14.99 -17.42 8.72
CA GLY A 92 14.05 -16.60 9.48
C GLY A 92 12.64 -16.52 8.88
N SER A 93 12.41 -16.89 7.62
CA SER A 93 11.06 -16.94 7.04
C SER A 93 10.28 -18.16 7.53
N TYR A 94 8.95 -18.09 7.47
CA TYR A 94 8.08 -19.22 7.80
C TYR A 94 8.19 -20.39 6.81
N GLY A 95 8.64 -20.12 5.59
CA GLY A 95 8.79 -21.12 4.54
C GLY A 95 9.41 -20.54 3.27
N PRO A 96 9.86 -21.40 2.33
CA PRO A 96 10.60 -20.99 1.15
C PRO A 96 9.80 -20.08 0.19
N ASP A 97 8.46 -20.15 0.23
CA ASP A 97 7.57 -19.31 -0.59
C ASP A 97 6.97 -18.13 0.19
N MET A 98 7.37 -17.94 1.45
CA MET A 98 6.88 -16.89 2.35
C MET A 98 7.94 -15.80 2.55
N LEU A 99 8.46 -15.31 1.43
CA LEU A 99 9.53 -14.31 1.39
C LEU A 99 9.23 -13.18 0.40
N TYR A 100 9.84 -12.01 0.65
CA TYR A 100 9.81 -10.86 -0.23
C TYR A 100 11.16 -10.71 -0.91
N SER A 101 11.23 -11.14 -2.17
CA SER A 101 12.40 -10.95 -3.02
C SER A 101 12.62 -9.47 -3.36
N PRO A 102 13.83 -9.06 -3.81
CA PRO A 102 14.04 -7.72 -4.35
C PRO A 102 13.05 -7.32 -5.45
N TYR A 103 12.61 -8.28 -6.26
CA TYR A 103 11.55 -8.07 -7.24
C TYR A 103 10.20 -7.75 -6.58
N ASN A 104 9.82 -8.48 -5.52
CA ASN A 104 8.59 -8.21 -4.79
C ASN A 104 8.62 -6.82 -4.14
N VAL A 105 9.74 -6.45 -3.52
CA VAL A 105 9.92 -5.13 -2.91
C VAL A 105 9.79 -4.02 -3.96
N ASN A 106 10.42 -4.18 -5.13
CA ASN A 106 10.30 -3.21 -6.23
C ASN A 106 8.87 -3.10 -6.79
N ARG A 107 8.07 -4.17 -6.73
CA ARG A 107 6.65 -4.10 -7.11
C ARG A 107 5.80 -3.31 -6.11
N ILE A 108 6.21 -3.26 -4.84
CA ILE A 108 5.45 -2.63 -3.75
C ILE A 108 5.84 -1.15 -3.59
N VAL A 109 7.11 -0.81 -3.82
CA VAL A 109 7.71 0.52 -3.59
C VAL A 109 7.77 1.36 -4.85
#